data_AF-A0A7L0QVA3-F1
#
_entry.id   AF-A0A7L0QVA3-F1
#
_cell.length_a   1.000
_cell.length_b   1.000
_cell.length_c   1.000
_cell.angle_alpha   90.00
_cell.angle_beta   90.00
_cell.angle_gamma   90.00
#
_symmetry.space_group_name_H-M   'P 1'
#
loop_
_entity.id
_entity.type
_entity.pdbx_description
1 polymer ?
#
loop_
_entity_poly.entity_id
_entity_poly.type
_entity_poly.pdbx_seq_one_letter_code
_entity_poly.pdbx_strand_id
1 'polypeptide(L)'
;GYPDFCVFPLPGASPAVPQPISLCSGHFGVVRLCRERSTGAFYAAKLLRMRRGRPGLQRAQVEREVSILRQLQHPNILRLHELFASTAEVVLVLEL
;
A
#
# COMPACT_ATOMS: atom_id res chain seq x y z
N GLY A 1 0.01 -12.30 3.55
CA GLY A 1 -0.55 -12.12 2.20
C GLY A 1 -1.90 -11.47 2.36
N TYR A 2 -2.26 -10.53 1.49
CA TYR A 2 -3.54 -9.81 1.51
C TYR A 2 -4.58 -10.65 0.77
N PRO A 3 -5.50 -11.37 1.45
CA PRO A 3 -6.34 -12.39 0.81
C PRO A 3 -7.39 -11.80 -0.15
N ASP A 4 -7.87 -10.59 0.15
CA ASP A 4 -8.91 -9.88 -0.61
C ASP A 4 -8.37 -9.03 -1.76
N PHE A 5 -7.05 -8.84 -1.86
CA PHE A 5 -6.44 -8.00 -2.88
C PHE A 5 -5.64 -8.83 -3.88
N CYS A 6 -6.10 -8.85 -5.13
CA CYS A 6 -5.35 -9.42 -6.25
C CYS A 6 -4.42 -8.36 -6.86
N VAL A 7 -3.16 -8.74 -7.11
CA VAL A 7 -2.23 -7.88 -7.86
C VAL A 7 -2.30 -8.27 -9.33
N PHE A 8 -2.79 -7.36 -10.17
CA PHE A 8 -2.94 -7.61 -11.60
C PHE A 8 -1.61 -7.42 -12.34
N PRO A 9 -1.22 -8.32 -13.25
CA PRO A 9 -0.14 -8.07 -14.20
C PRO A 9 -0.60 -7.09 -15.30
N LEU A 10 0.35 -6.37 -15.90
CA LEU A 10 0.10 -5.45 -17.02
C LEU A 10 -0.56 -6.17 -18.20
N PRO A 11 -1.43 -5.50 -18.99
CA PRO A 11 -1.86 -6.03 -20.29
C PRO A 11 -0.62 -6.18 -21.19
N GLY A 12 -0.17 -7.43 -21.37
CA GLY A 12 1.04 -7.77 -22.14
C GLY A 12 2.11 -8.57 -21.37
N ALA A 13 1.95 -8.81 -20.07
CA ALA A 13 2.89 -9.65 -19.31
C ALA A 13 2.46 -11.13 -19.31
N SER A 14 3.42 -12.02 -19.61
CA SER A 14 3.25 -13.48 -19.66
C SER A 14 2.59 -14.05 -18.38
N PRO A 15 1.63 -15.00 -18.49
CA PRO A 15 0.84 -15.51 -17.37
C PRO A 15 1.63 -16.29 -16.30
N ALA A 16 2.93 -16.49 -16.47
CA ALA A 16 3.75 -17.34 -15.62
C ALA A 16 4.31 -16.64 -14.36
N VAL A 17 4.19 -15.31 -14.22
CA VAL A 17 4.71 -14.62 -13.03
C VAL A 17 3.76 -13.50 -12.59
N PRO A 18 3.10 -13.60 -11.42
CA PRO A 18 2.42 -12.46 -10.81
C PRO A 18 3.50 -11.50 -10.30
N GLN A 19 4.03 -10.67 -11.19
CA GLN A 19 4.94 -9.58 -10.83
C GLN A 19 4.08 -8.42 -10.30
N PRO A 20 4.17 -8.08 -9.01
CA PRO A 20 3.37 -7.01 -8.47
C PRO A 20 3.78 -5.67 -9.08
N ILE A 21 2.83 -4.99 -9.75
CA ILE A 21 3.07 -3.68 -10.38
C ILE A 21 3.49 -2.71 -9.28
N SER A 22 4.77 -2.37 -9.28
CA SER A 22 5.33 -1.37 -8.38
C SER A 22 5.17 -0.02 -9.08
N LEU A 23 4.08 0.68 -8.76
CA LEU A 23 3.75 1.99 -9.37
C LEU A 23 4.81 3.04 -9.04
N CYS A 24 5.34 3.00 -7.82
CA CYS A 24 6.35 3.94 -7.35
C CYS A 24 7.24 3.26 -6.30
N SER A 25 8.54 3.47 -6.39
CA SER A 25 9.51 3.13 -5.35
C SER A 25 10.11 4.42 -4.82
N GLY A 26 9.72 4.83 -3.62
CA GLY A 26 10.19 6.05 -2.98
C GLY A 26 11.02 5.75 -1.73
N HIS A 27 11.60 6.81 -1.15
CA HIS A 27 12.35 6.73 0.11
C HIS A 27 11.54 6.10 1.26
N PHE A 28 10.20 6.25 1.21
CA PHE A 28 9.28 5.81 2.25
C PHE A 28 8.72 4.39 2.03
N GLY A 29 8.99 3.75 0.89
CA GLY A 29 8.41 2.44 0.59
C GLY A 29 8.05 2.23 -0.88
N VAL A 30 7.44 1.07 -1.15
CA VAL A 30 6.98 0.69 -2.50
C VAL A 30 5.46 0.77 -2.56
N VAL A 31 4.92 1.55 -3.49
CA VAL A 31 3.48 1.59 -3.78
C VAL A 31 3.17 0.60 -4.89
N ARG A 32 2.15 -0.23 -4.66
CA ARG A 32 1.67 -1.23 -5.60
C ARG A 32 0.21 -1.01 -5.94
N LEU A 33 -0.16 -1.25 -7.18
CA LEU A 33 -1.57 -1.27 -7.57
C LEU A 33 -2.16 -2.63 -7.21
N CYS A 34 -3.25 -2.62 -6.46
CA CYS A 34 -4.00 -3.80 -6.06
C CYS A 34 -5.45 -3.64 -6.52
N ARG A 35 -6.15 -4.76 -6.72
CA ARG A 35 -7.58 -4.77 -7.00
C ARG A 35 -8.28 -5.62 -5.96
N GLU A 36 -9.31 -5.07 -5.33
CA GLU A 36 -10.13 -5.85 -4.40
C GLU A 36 -10.93 -6.89 -5.17
N ARG A 37 -10.91 -8.14 -4.70
CA ARG A 37 -11.60 -9.26 -5.35
C ARG A 37 -13.12 -9.17 -5.19
N SER A 38 -13.56 -8.61 -4.06
CA SER A 38 -14.97 -8.48 -3.69
C SER A 38 -15.71 -7.46 -4.56
N THR A 39 -15.13 -6.28 -4.74
CA THR A 39 -15.76 -5.16 -5.46
C THR A 39 -15.21 -4.99 -6.88
N GLY A 40 -14.00 -5.51 -7.15
CA GLY A 40 -13.29 -5.23 -8.39
C GLY A 40 -12.72 -3.81 -8.47
N ALA A 41 -12.77 -3.01 -7.40
CA ALA A 41 -12.21 -1.66 -7.39
C ALA A 41 -10.67 -1.68 -7.29
N PHE A 42 -10.05 -0.62 -7.81
CA PHE A 42 -8.60 -0.46 -7.79
C PHE A 42 -8.17 0.33 -6.55
N TYR A 43 -7.08 -0.12 -5.93
CA TYR A 43 -6.52 0.46 -4.71
C TYR A 43 -5.00 0.58 -4.82
N ALA A 44 -4.43 1.56 -4.15
CA ALA A 44 -2.99 1.70 -4.01
C ALA A 44 -2.53 1.14 -2.67
N ALA A 45 -1.67 0.12 -2.67
CA ALA A 45 -1.05 -0.46 -1.48
C ALA A 45 0.37 0.07 -1.29
N LYS A 46 0.58 0.93 -0.29
CA LYS A 46 1.90 1.49 0.06
C LYS A 46 2.58 0.65 1.14
N LEU A 47 3.65 -0.04 0.78
CA LEU A 47 4.44 -0.89 1.68
C LEU A 47 5.59 -0.09 2.29
N LEU A 48 5.54 0.12 3.61
CA LEU A 48 6.61 0.68 4.43
C LEU A 48 7.32 -0.43 5.20
N ARG A 49 8.61 -0.63 4.93
CA ARG A 49 9.41 -1.65 5.64
C ARG A 49 9.93 -1.10 6.97
N MET A 50 9.66 -1.81 8.06
CA MET A 50 10.27 -1.52 9.37
C MET A 50 11.68 -2.13 9.44
N ARG A 51 12.69 -1.28 9.28
CA ARG A 51 14.10 -1.63 9.41
C ARG A 51 14.46 -1.81 10.90
N ARG A 52 15.02 -2.97 11.25
CA ARG A 52 15.36 -3.38 12.64
C ARG A 52 16.28 -2.44 13.42
N GLY A 53 16.97 -1.50 12.76
CA GLY A 53 17.95 -0.63 13.40
C GLY A 53 17.42 0.63 14.08
N ARG A 54 16.18 1.09 13.75
CA ARG A 54 15.57 2.29 14.38
C ARG A 54 14.04 2.15 14.46
N PRO A 55 13.50 1.32 15.36
CA PRO A 55 12.05 1.06 15.45
C PRO A 55 11.22 2.29 15.80
N GLY A 56 11.71 3.14 16.71
CA GLY A 56 10.97 4.31 17.22
C GLY A 56 10.72 5.40 16.17
N LEU A 57 11.73 5.72 15.36
CA LEU A 57 11.62 6.74 14.31
C LEU A 57 10.62 6.32 13.21
N GLN A 58 10.65 5.05 12.83
CA GLN A 58 9.78 4.54 11.77
C GLN A 58 8.32 4.42 12.22
N ARG A 59 8.07 4.04 13.48
CA ARG A 59 6.72 4.10 14.04
C ARG A 59 6.14 5.51 13.99
N ALA A 60 6.89 6.51 14.46
CA ALA A 60 6.44 7.89 14.43
C ALA A 60 6.18 8.41 13.00
N GLN A 61 6.98 7.95 12.04
CA GLN A 61 6.84 8.32 10.63
C GLN A 61 5.62 7.66 9.97
N VAL A 62 5.37 6.38 10.24
CA VAL A 62 4.15 5.68 9.84
C VAL A 62 2.92 6.33 10.47
N GLU A 63 2.94 6.58 11.78
CA GLU A 63 1.85 7.24 12.50
C GLU A 63 1.53 8.62 11.93
N ARG A 64 2.57 9.41 11.57
CA ARG A 64 2.37 10.67 10.86
C ARG A 64 1.69 10.47 9.52
N GLU A 65 2.16 9.55 8.69
CA GLU A 65 1.53 9.29 7.38
C GLU A 65 0.07 8.86 7.53
N VAL A 66 -0.21 7.94 8.44
CA VAL A 66 -1.57 7.47 8.71
C VAL A 66 -2.44 8.62 9.21
N SER A 67 -1.92 9.45 10.12
CA SER A 67 -2.65 10.60 10.66
C SER A 67 -2.98 11.62 9.57
N ILE A 68 -2.01 11.92 8.68
CA ILE A 68 -2.20 12.81 7.53
C ILE A 68 -3.27 12.24 6.58
N LEU A 69 -3.14 10.95 6.21
CA LEU A 69 -4.08 10.29 5.31
C LEU A 69 -5.48 10.13 5.91
N ARG A 70 -5.59 10.01 7.25
CA ARG A 70 -6.88 10.00 7.96
C ARG A 70 -7.53 11.37 8.03
N GLN A 71 -6.73 12.44 8.11
CA GLN A 71 -7.23 13.82 8.13
C GLN A 71 -7.57 14.35 6.73
N LEU A 72 -6.95 13.80 5.69
CA LEU A 72 -7.21 14.16 4.30
C LEU A 72 -8.48 13.47 3.79
N GLN A 73 -9.63 14.12 4.03
CA GLN A 73 -10.90 13.75 3.44
C GLN A 73 -11.25 14.78 2.36
N HIS A 74 -10.83 14.50 1.13
CA HIS A 74 -11.12 15.39 -0.01
C HIS A 74 -11.43 14.55 -1.25
N PRO A 75 -12.40 14.95 -2.09
CA PRO A 75 -12.80 14.18 -3.29
C PRO A 75 -11.69 13.97 -4.34
N ASN A 76 -10.56 14.69 -4.21
CA ASN A 76 -9.40 14.58 -5.12
C ASN A 76 -8.14 14.03 -4.42
N ILE A 77 -8.27 13.52 -3.19
CA ILE A 77 -7.14 13.03 -2.41
C ILE A 77 -7.42 11.59 -2.01
N LEU A 78 -6.42 10.72 -2.20
CA LEU A 78 -6.50 9.30 -1.92
C LEU A 78 -6.92 9.07 -0.46
N ARG A 79 -8.05 8.39 -0.27
CA ARG A 79 -8.59 8.09 1.05
C ARG A 79 -7.99 6.78 1.57
N LEU A 80 -7.60 6.74 2.84
CA LEU A 80 -7.19 5.49 3.47
C LEU A 80 -8.41 4.56 3.60
N HIS A 81 -8.38 3.44 2.88
CA HIS A 81 -9.40 2.39 2.93
C HIS A 81 -9.10 1.43 4.09
N GLU A 82 -7.91 0.83 4.07
CA GLU A 82 -7.46 -0.13 5.08
C GLU A 82 -5.99 0.06 5.45
N LEU A 83 -5.61 -0.39 6.64
CA LEU A 83 -4.25 -0.36 7.13
C LEU A 83 -3.88 -1.71 7.72
N PHE A 84 -2.75 -2.24 7.27
CA PHE A 84 -2.20 -3.50 7.72
C PHE A 84 -0.82 -3.28 8.30
N ALA A 85 -0.71 -3.33 9.63
CA ALA A 85 0.58 -3.26 10.31
C ALA A 85 1.03 -4.67 10.72
N SER A 86 2.24 -5.04 10.30
CA SER A 86 2.95 -6.24 10.74
C SER A 86 4.20 -5.87 11.54
N THR A 87 4.81 -6.86 12.20
CA THR A 87 6.03 -6.66 13.01
C THR A 87 7.25 -6.21 12.20
N ALA A 88 7.26 -6.43 10.89
CA ALA A 88 8.38 -6.10 10.01
C ALA A 88 8.03 -5.07 8.91
N GLU A 89 6.75 -4.81 8.64
CA GLU A 89 6.32 -3.88 7.60
C GLU A 89 4.89 -3.39 7.87
N VAL A 90 4.55 -2.23 7.34
CA VAL A 90 3.21 -1.64 7.40
C VAL A 90 2.74 -1.38 5.97
N VAL A 91 1.50 -1.68 5.68
CA VAL A 91 0.90 -1.51 4.36
C VAL A 91 -0.36 -0.67 4.49
N LEU A 92 -0.41 0.41 3.73
CA LEU A 92 -1.57 1.30 3.67
C LEU A 92 -2.29 1.03 2.36
N VAL A 93 -3.57 0.70 2.42
CA VAL A 93 -4.46 0.55 1.28
C VAL A 93 -5.22 1.85 1.11
N LEU A 94 -5.05 2.50 -0.03
CA LEU A 94 -5.73 3.75 -0.37
C LEU A 94 -6.69 3.54 -1.54
N GLU A 95 -7.85 4.18 -1.48
CA GLU A 95 -8.81 4.31 -2.59
C GLU A 95 -8.29 5.29 -3.64
N LEU A 96 -8.40 4.89 -4.92
CA LEU A 96 -8.07 5.67 -6.11
C LEU A 96 -9.30 6.41 -6.66
#